data_AF-A0A9X3HTZ9-F1
#
_entry.id   AF-A0A9X3HTZ9-F1
#
_cell.length_a   1.000
_cell.length_b   1.000
_cell.length_c   1.000
_cell.angle_alpha   90.00
_cell.angle_beta   90.00
_cell.angle_gamma   90.00
#
_symmetry.space_group_name_H-M   'P 1'
#
loop_
_entity.id
_entity.type
_entity.pdbx_description
1 polymer ?
#
loop_
_entity_poly.entity_id
_entity_poly.type
_entity_poly.pdbx_seq_one_letter_code
_entity_poly.pdbx_strand_id
1 'polypeptide(L)'
;MISGYAAVVGTISGLIFFATNLFLTIKLRPRKYEIMLKIAETAPEKIRSRALLMMEMHMSWVAGSAGSYIWFIYPMLRFIGRIPANEISKWQYEIKKVMGTMYRLYWLSIMLLNVTFASLAVFIINEYVISKLI
;
A
#
# COMPACT_ATOMS: atom_id res chain seq x y z
N MET A 1 3.19 -22.29 17.21
CA MET A 1 2.23 -22.69 16.15
C MET A 1 1.72 -21.47 15.38
N ILE A 2 1.18 -20.44 16.07
CA ILE A 2 0.68 -19.20 15.44
C ILE A 2 1.79 -18.44 14.67
N SER A 3 2.99 -18.29 15.24
CA SER A 3 4.13 -17.66 14.55
C SER A 3 4.52 -18.38 13.25
N GLY A 4 4.49 -19.72 13.24
CA GLY A 4 4.75 -20.51 12.03
C GLY A 4 3.74 -20.24 10.90
N TYR A 5 2.44 -20.23 11.21
CA TYR A 5 1.41 -19.89 10.21
C TYR A 5 1.53 -18.45 9.71
N ALA A 6 1.76 -17.49 10.62
CA ALA A 6 1.96 -16.09 10.25
C ALA A 6 3.17 -15.92 9.33
N ALA A 7 4.29 -16.60 9.61
CA ALA A 7 5.47 -16.58 8.75
C ALA A 7 5.15 -17.12 7.35
N VAL A 8 4.51 -18.29 7.24
CA VAL A 8 4.16 -18.90 5.94
C VAL A 8 3.22 -18.02 5.14
N VAL A 9 2.12 -17.54 5.76
CA VAL A 9 1.14 -16.66 5.09
C VAL A 9 1.81 -15.36 4.64
N GLY A 10 2.59 -14.72 5.52
CA GLY A 10 3.31 -13.48 5.21
C GLY A 10 4.31 -13.65 4.07
N THR A 11 5.05 -14.76 4.03
CA THR A 11 5.99 -15.05 2.95
C THR A 11 5.26 -15.25 1.61
N ILE A 12 4.21 -16.07 1.58
CA ILE A 12 3.44 -16.33 0.35
C ILE A 12 2.80 -15.04 -0.16
N SER A 13 2.14 -14.27 0.72
CA SER A 13 1.52 -13.00 0.32
C SER A 13 2.57 -11.99 -0.15
N GLY A 14 3.73 -11.94 0.51
CA GLY A 14 4.84 -11.07 0.13
C GLY A 14 5.39 -11.39 -1.26
N LEU A 15 5.61 -12.67 -1.56
CA LEU A 15 6.08 -13.10 -2.88
C LEU A 15 5.09 -12.76 -3.99
N ILE A 16 3.80 -13.04 -3.78
CA ILE A 16 2.75 -12.69 -4.76
C ILE A 16 2.63 -11.17 -4.91
N PHE A 17 2.76 -10.42 -3.80
CA PHE A 17 2.83 -8.97 -3.85
C PHE A 17 3.98 -8.50 -4.74
N PHE A 18 5.22 -8.95 -4.50
CA PHE A 18 6.37 -8.53 -5.31
C PHE A 18 6.19 -8.87 -6.80
N ALA A 19 5.72 -10.07 -7.11
CA ALA A 19 5.48 -10.50 -8.48
C ALA A 19 4.41 -9.63 -9.19
N THR A 20 3.26 -9.43 -8.55
CA THR A 20 2.17 -8.60 -9.11
C THR A 20 2.58 -7.13 -9.23
N ASN A 21 3.33 -6.62 -8.26
CA ASN A 21 3.78 -5.24 -8.24
C ASN A 21 4.84 -4.95 -9.31
N LEU A 22 5.76 -5.91 -9.55
CA LEU A 22 6.71 -5.87 -10.66
C LEU A 22 5.98 -5.89 -12.01
N PHE A 23 5.02 -6.81 -12.18
CA PHE A 23 4.20 -6.89 -13.38
C PHE A 23 3.48 -5.56 -13.68
N LEU A 24 2.80 -4.99 -12.68
CA LEU A 24 2.10 -3.72 -12.81
C LEU A 24 3.07 -2.58 -13.14
N THR A 25 4.24 -2.54 -12.51
CA THR A 25 5.27 -1.53 -12.75
C THR A 25 5.76 -1.54 -14.19
N ILE A 26 5.97 -2.74 -14.76
CA ILE A 26 6.38 -2.90 -16.16
C ILE A 26 5.22 -2.54 -17.09
N LYS A 27 4.02 -3.07 -16.83
CA LYS A 27 2.86 -2.91 -17.71
C LYS A 27 2.36 -1.47 -17.78
N LEU A 28 2.41 -0.74 -16.67
CA LEU A 28 1.99 0.66 -16.57
C LEU A 28 3.13 1.65 -16.86
N ARG A 29 4.37 1.17 -17.09
CA ARG A 29 5.54 2.01 -17.39
C ARG A 29 5.29 3.06 -18.48
N PRO A 30 4.61 2.77 -19.62
CA PRO A 30 4.40 3.76 -20.67
C PRO A 30 3.60 4.99 -20.21
N ARG A 31 2.75 4.82 -19.19
CA ARG A 31 1.89 5.88 -18.63
C ARG A 31 2.30 6.27 -17.20
N LYS A 32 3.51 5.89 -16.76
CA LYS A 32 3.99 6.08 -15.38
C LYS A 32 3.78 7.51 -14.90
N TYR A 33 4.36 8.49 -15.59
CA TYR A 33 4.31 9.89 -15.17
C TYR A 33 2.91 10.48 -15.24
N GLU A 34 2.13 10.12 -16.27
CA GLU A 34 0.73 10.52 -16.39
C GLU A 34 -0.09 10.05 -15.19
N ILE A 35 0.07 8.78 -14.81
CA ILE A 35 -0.63 8.18 -13.67
C ILE A 35 -0.17 8.81 -12.35
N MET A 36 1.14 8.95 -12.15
CA MET A 36 1.69 9.55 -10.93
C MET A 36 1.22 10.98 -10.72
N LEU A 37 1.25 11.81 -11.77
CA LEU A 37 0.79 13.20 -11.69
C LEU A 37 -0.70 13.26 -11.38
N LYS A 38 -1.54 12.48 -12.07
CA LYS A 38 -2.99 12.43 -11.79
C LYS A 38 -3.30 11.98 -10.36
N ILE A 39 -2.56 10.98 -9.85
CA ILE A 39 -2.71 10.53 -8.46
C ILE A 39 -2.27 11.60 -7.48
N ALA A 40 -1.17 12.31 -7.75
CA ALA A 40 -0.70 13.39 -6.89
C ALA A 40 -1.66 14.60 -6.89
N GLU A 41 -2.11 15.05 -8.06
CA GLU A 41 -3.03 16.20 -8.20
C GLU A 41 -4.36 15.97 -7.47
N THR A 42 -4.87 14.74 -7.49
CA THR A 42 -6.11 14.35 -6.82
C THR A 42 -5.93 14.02 -5.33
N ALA A 43 -4.70 14.03 -4.83
CA ALA A 43 -4.43 13.84 -3.41
C ALA A 43 -4.92 15.06 -2.58
N PRO A 44 -5.27 14.83 -1.30
CA PRO A 44 -5.57 15.90 -0.35
C PRO A 44 -4.45 16.94 -0.32
N GLU A 45 -4.83 18.22 -0.26
CA GLU A 45 -3.90 19.35 -0.43
C GLU A 45 -2.68 19.27 0.49
N LYS A 46 -2.90 18.87 1.75
CA LYS A 46 -1.86 18.70 2.78
C LYS A 46 -0.76 17.69 2.43
N ILE A 47 -1.03 16.74 1.54
CA ILE A 47 -0.11 15.65 1.19
C ILE A 47 0.21 15.57 -0.30
N ARG A 48 -0.31 16.49 -1.12
CA ARG A 48 -0.11 16.49 -2.58
C ARG A 48 1.37 16.42 -2.99
N SER A 49 2.20 17.28 -2.41
CA SER A 49 3.65 17.29 -2.67
C SER A 49 4.35 16.01 -2.19
N ARG A 50 3.90 15.46 -1.05
CA ARG A 50 4.44 14.23 -0.48
C ARG A 50 4.04 12.99 -1.28
N ALA A 51 2.83 12.96 -1.84
CA ALA A 51 2.32 11.84 -2.62
C ALA A 51 3.18 11.60 -3.87
N LEU A 52 3.55 12.68 -4.59
CA LEU A 52 4.43 12.57 -5.74
C LEU A 52 5.82 12.06 -5.34
N LEU A 53 6.40 12.66 -4.30
CA LEU A 53 7.72 12.27 -3.78
C LEU A 53 7.74 10.81 -3.32
N MET A 54 6.68 10.32 -2.66
CA MET A 54 6.57 8.90 -2.29
C MET A 54 6.59 8.01 -3.53
N MET A 55 5.83 8.34 -4.56
CA MET A 55 5.82 7.56 -5.81
C MET A 55 7.17 7.60 -6.55
N GLU A 56 7.96 8.66 -6.42
CA GLU A 56 9.29 8.76 -7.04
C GLU A 56 10.37 8.03 -6.25
N MET A 57 10.34 8.08 -4.91
CA MET A 57 11.38 7.49 -4.06
C MET A 57 11.25 5.98 -3.88
N HIS A 58 10.04 5.42 -3.99
CA HIS A 58 9.85 3.98 -3.85
C HIS A 58 10.38 3.24 -5.09
N MET A 59 11.13 2.15 -4.88
CA MET A 59 11.61 1.25 -5.95
C MET A 59 10.50 0.84 -6.92
N SER A 60 9.29 0.68 -6.40
CA SER A 60 8.07 0.63 -7.20
C SER A 60 7.18 1.84 -6.91
N TRP A 61 7.00 2.66 -7.95
CA TRP A 61 6.04 3.77 -7.93
C TRP A 61 4.60 3.28 -7.77
N VAL A 62 4.29 2.04 -8.18
CA VAL A 62 2.97 1.43 -7.99
C VAL A 62 2.70 1.21 -6.51
N ALA A 63 3.67 0.68 -5.76
CA ALA A 63 3.54 0.56 -4.31
C ALA A 63 3.46 1.95 -3.63
N GLY A 64 4.28 2.91 -4.08
CA GLY A 64 4.24 4.28 -3.56
C GLY A 64 2.90 4.99 -3.77
N SER A 65 2.17 4.67 -4.84
CA SER A 65 0.85 5.26 -5.11
C SER A 65 -0.26 4.79 -4.16
N ALA A 66 0.01 3.74 -3.37
CA ALA A 66 -0.99 3.06 -2.55
C ALA A 66 -1.09 3.56 -1.11
N GLY A 67 -0.48 4.70 -0.77
CA GLY A 67 -0.42 5.21 0.59
C GLY A 67 -1.77 5.26 1.30
N SER A 68 -2.85 5.63 0.60
CA SER A 68 -4.20 5.67 1.15
C SER A 68 -4.85 4.31 1.41
N TYR A 69 -4.31 3.22 0.86
CA TYR A 69 -4.83 1.85 0.98
C TYR A 69 -4.05 0.99 1.99
N ILE A 70 -2.89 1.46 2.44
CA ILE A 70 -2.05 0.74 3.39
C ILE A 70 -2.62 0.94 4.80
N TRP A 71 -2.89 -0.17 5.49
CA TRP A 71 -3.69 -0.19 6.72
C TRP A 71 -3.12 0.66 7.86
N PHE A 72 -1.79 0.79 7.96
CA PHE A 72 -1.13 1.62 8.98
C PHE A 72 -0.90 3.07 8.52
N ILE A 73 -0.85 3.33 7.20
CA ILE A 73 -0.71 4.70 6.67
C ILE A 73 -2.05 5.43 6.74
N TYR A 74 -3.17 4.74 6.50
CA TYR A 74 -4.50 5.35 6.56
C TYR A 74 -4.78 6.08 7.90
N PRO A 75 -4.54 5.46 9.09
CA PRO A 75 -4.64 6.16 10.37
C PRO A 75 -3.69 7.36 10.46
N MET A 76 -2.46 7.28 9.95
CA MET A 76 -1.55 8.42 9.95
C MET A 76 -2.10 9.58 9.12
N LEU A 77 -2.66 9.31 7.95
CA LEU A 77 -3.31 10.33 7.12
C LEU A 77 -4.49 10.97 7.84
N ARG A 78 -5.33 10.16 8.50
CA ARG A 78 -6.53 10.63 9.18
C ARG A 78 -6.23 11.42 10.45
N PHE A 79 -5.42 10.86 11.35
CA PHE A 79 -5.23 11.40 12.70
C PHE A 79 -4.04 12.36 12.80
N ILE A 80 -2.90 12.01 12.18
CA ILE A 80 -1.70 12.87 12.21
C ILE A 80 -1.81 13.95 11.14
N GLY A 81 -2.16 13.56 9.92
CA GLY A 81 -2.37 14.48 8.79
C GLY A 81 -3.63 15.33 8.92
N ARG A 82 -4.55 14.97 9.84
CA ARG A 82 -5.87 15.61 10.01
C ARG A 82 -6.60 15.73 8.67
N ILE A 83 -6.55 14.66 7.86
CA ILE A 83 -7.23 14.59 6.57
C ILE A 83 -8.61 13.94 6.79
N PRO A 84 -9.69 14.60 6.37
CA PRO A 84 -11.03 14.05 6.43
C PRO A 84 -11.15 12.70 5.68
N ALA A 85 -11.93 11.77 6.23
CA ALA A 85 -12.08 10.44 5.64
C ALA A 85 -12.68 10.49 4.22
N ASN A 86 -13.59 11.43 3.95
CA ASN A 86 -14.17 11.65 2.63
C ASN A 86 -13.13 12.09 1.58
N GLU A 87 -12.14 12.91 1.96
CA GLU A 87 -11.04 13.29 1.06
C GLU A 87 -10.15 12.09 0.72
N ILE A 88 -9.86 11.23 1.71
CA ILE A 88 -9.09 10.00 1.48
C ILE A 88 -9.87 9.04 0.56
N SER A 89 -11.17 8.86 0.80
CA SER A 89 -12.03 8.03 -0.06
C SER A 89 -12.16 8.59 -1.48
N LYS A 90 -12.25 9.92 -1.63
CA LYS A 90 -12.22 10.57 -2.94
C LYS A 90 -10.90 10.30 -3.65
N TRP A 91 -9.78 10.41 -2.95
CA TRP A 91 -8.47 10.11 -3.52
C TRP A 91 -8.33 8.65 -3.95
N GLN A 92 -8.79 7.70 -3.13
CA GLN A 92 -8.86 6.27 -3.48
C GLN A 92 -9.70 6.04 -4.75
N TYR A 93 -10.85 6.71 -4.85
CA TYR A 93 -11.72 6.63 -6.03
C TYR A 93 -11.07 7.18 -7.29
N GLU A 94 -10.33 8.29 -7.20
CA GLU A 94 -9.57 8.82 -8.33
C GLU A 94 -8.40 7.90 -8.72
N ILE A 95 -7.67 7.31 -7.76
CA ILE A 95 -6.67 6.27 -8.05
C ILE A 95 -7.30 5.10 -8.82
N LYS A 96 -8.50 4.67 -8.41
CA LYS A 96 -9.24 3.60 -9.11
C LYS A 96 -9.54 3.95 -10.56
N LYS A 97 -10.02 5.18 -10.82
CA LYS A 97 -10.27 5.64 -12.19
C LYS A 97 -9.00 5.66 -13.03
N VAL A 98 -7.91 6.21 -12.50
CA VAL A 98 -6.64 6.35 -13.22
C VAL A 98 -6.04 4.98 -13.55
N MET A 99 -6.12 4.03 -12.61
CA MET A 99 -5.64 2.65 -12.80
C MET A 99 -6.49 1.84 -13.79
N GLY A 100 -7.77 2.22 -14.00
CA GLY A 100 -8.65 1.63 -15.00
C GLY A 100 -8.79 0.11 -14.86
N THR A 101 -8.59 -0.62 -15.97
CA THR A 101 -8.72 -2.09 -16.01
C THR A 101 -7.71 -2.80 -15.11
N MET A 102 -6.56 -2.18 -14.83
CA MET A 102 -5.52 -2.74 -13.96
C MET A 102 -5.82 -2.56 -12.47
N TYR A 103 -6.86 -1.79 -12.11
CA TYR A 103 -7.17 -1.50 -10.71
C TYR A 103 -7.39 -2.75 -9.86
N ARG A 104 -8.06 -3.79 -10.38
CA ARG A 104 -8.32 -5.00 -9.61
C ARG A 104 -7.04 -5.70 -9.18
N LEU A 105 -6.08 -5.82 -10.11
CA LEU A 105 -4.79 -6.43 -9.83
C LEU A 105 -3.95 -5.54 -8.90
N TYR A 106 -4.00 -4.22 -9.11
CA TYR A 106 -3.40 -3.25 -8.20
C TYR A 106 -3.93 -3.40 -6.78
N TRP A 107 -5.25 -3.36 -6.60
CA TRP A 107 -5.90 -3.47 -5.30
C TRP A 107 -5.55 -4.79 -4.61
N LEU A 108 -5.60 -5.91 -5.35
CA LEU A 108 -5.19 -7.22 -4.83
C LEU A 108 -3.73 -7.21 -4.34
N SER A 109 -2.82 -6.65 -5.14
CA SER A 109 -1.41 -6.50 -4.77
C SER A 109 -1.26 -5.74 -3.44
N ILE A 110 -1.96 -4.61 -3.29
CA ILE A 110 -1.90 -3.81 -2.06
C ILE A 110 -2.53 -4.53 -0.86
N MET A 111 -3.61 -5.29 -1.05
CA MET A 111 -4.17 -6.12 0.02
C MET A 111 -3.21 -7.22 0.47
N LEU A 112 -2.48 -7.85 -0.46
CA LEU A 112 -1.43 -8.80 -0.13
C LEU A 112 -0.27 -8.15 0.65
N LEU A 113 0.06 -6.90 0.34
CA LEU A 113 1.02 -6.13 1.14
C LEU A 113 0.50 -5.90 2.57
N ASN A 114 -0.77 -5.53 2.73
CA ASN A 114 -1.40 -5.38 4.05
C ASN A 114 -1.36 -6.69 4.84
N VAL A 115 -1.68 -7.83 4.21
CA VAL A 115 -1.61 -9.17 4.84
C VAL A 115 -0.18 -9.50 5.24
N THR A 116 0.80 -9.17 4.40
CA THR A 116 2.23 -9.39 4.69
C THR A 116 2.64 -8.61 5.95
N PHE A 117 2.29 -7.32 6.03
CA PHE A 117 2.60 -6.51 7.20
C PHE A 117 1.85 -6.95 8.45
N ALA A 118 0.58 -7.33 8.34
CA ALA A 118 -0.19 -7.86 9.46
C ALA A 118 0.42 -9.17 9.99
N SER A 119 0.82 -10.06 9.08
CA SER A 119 1.48 -11.32 9.42
C SER A 119 2.82 -11.09 10.11
N LEU A 120 3.61 -10.11 9.64
CA LEU A 120 4.86 -9.72 10.28
C LEU A 120 4.63 -9.17 11.69
N ALA A 121 3.61 -8.33 11.89
CA ALA A 121 3.25 -7.81 13.20
C ALA A 121 2.86 -8.94 14.17
N VAL A 122 2.01 -9.88 13.73
CA VAL A 122 1.62 -11.06 14.52
C VAL A 122 2.83 -11.92 14.87
N PHE A 123 3.71 -12.16 13.90
CA PHE A 123 4.95 -12.92 14.13
C PHE A 123 5.81 -12.25 15.22
N ILE A 124 6.07 -10.95 15.09
CA ILE A 124 6.90 -10.22 16.05
C ILE A 124 6.27 -10.21 17.45
N ILE A 125 4.98 -9.91 17.56
CA ILE A 125 4.28 -9.87 18.85
C ILE A 125 4.29 -11.26 19.50
N ASN A 126 3.99 -12.31 18.74
CA ASN A 126 3.98 -13.65 19.30
C ASN A 126 5.38 -14.09 19.76
N GLU A 127 6.39 -13.92 18.92
CA GLU A 127 7.74 -14.44 19.17
C GLU A 127 8.50 -13.63 20.24
N TYR A 128 8.35 -12.30 20.24
CA TYR A 128 9.16 -11.43 21.07
C TYR A 128 8.45 -10.85 22.29
N VAL A 129 7.11 -10.86 22.32
CA VAL A 129 6.34 -10.36 23.46
C VAL A 129 5.73 -11.53 24.23
N ILE A 130 4.90 -12.33 23.56
CA ILE A 130 4.13 -13.39 24.23
C ILE A 130 5.02 -14.53 24.67
N SER A 131 5.85 -15.08 23.78
CA SER A 131 6.76 -16.20 24.10
C SER A 131 7.85 -15.85 25.12
N LYS A 132 8.04 -14.57 25.46
CA LYS A 132 8.96 -14.14 26.53
C LYS A 132 8.26 -13.86 27.86
N LEU A 133 6.94 -13.77 27.87
CA LEU A 133 6.10 -13.50 29.05
C LEU A 133 5.53 -14.78 29.66
N ILE A 134 5.49 -15.86 28.90
CA ILE A 134 5.06 -17.22 29.29
C ILE A 134 6.31 -18.09 29.39
#